data_AF-A0A9D6J5N8-F1
#
_entry.id   AF-A0A9D6J5N8-F1
#
_cell.length_a   1.000
_cell.length_b   1.000
_cell.length_c   1.000
_cell.angle_alpha   90.00
_cell.angle_beta   90.00
_cell.angle_gamma   90.00
#
_symmetry.space_group_name_H-M   'P 1'
#
loop_
_entity.id
_entity.type
_entity.pdbx_description
1 polymer ?
#
loop_
_entity_poly.entity_id
_entity_poly.type
_entity_poly.pdbx_seq_one_letter_code
_entity_poly.pdbx_strand_id
1 'polypeptide(L)'
;MTFKETDFPSIFKFLKSILREESDPVLIKDILQQLIKLYEDVPLYPGITHMCLGGITKSLPAREVLVGQRIYIRNKGDCYIGTVESKDSDGVTLKHVKIVTSEDELEVGFKEMEKVTVLNEKILEELWPSLVFKKEVER
;
A
#
# COMPACT_ATOMS: atom_id res chain seq x y z
N MET A 1 1.52 -33.02 -7.67
CA MET A 1 1.42 -32.15 -6.48
C MET A 1 0.04 -31.55 -6.45
N THR A 2 -0.66 -31.66 -5.32
CA THR A 2 -2.00 -31.08 -5.21
C THR A 2 -1.90 -29.62 -4.78
N PHE A 3 -2.84 -28.77 -5.21
CA PHE A 3 -2.96 -27.33 -4.86
C PHE A 3 -3.01 -27.07 -3.33
N LYS A 4 -3.20 -28.12 -2.52
CA LYS A 4 -3.15 -28.09 -1.04
C LYS A 4 -1.74 -28.16 -0.46
N GLU A 5 -0.74 -28.60 -1.24
CA GLU A 5 0.66 -28.72 -0.83
C GLU A 5 1.54 -27.54 -1.30
N THR A 6 1.01 -26.69 -2.18
CA THR A 6 1.64 -25.41 -2.56
C THR A 6 1.42 -24.38 -1.45
N ASP A 7 2.34 -23.42 -1.27
CA ASP A 7 2.23 -22.33 -0.27
C ASP A 7 1.03 -21.38 -0.50
N PHE A 8 0.24 -21.59 -1.54
CA PHE A 8 -0.91 -20.76 -1.91
C PHE A 8 -2.01 -20.60 -0.83
N PRO A 9 -2.38 -21.61 -0.03
CA PRO A 9 -3.33 -21.47 1.07
C PRO A 9 -2.85 -20.51 2.16
N SER A 10 -1.53 -20.29 2.31
CA SER A 10 -0.98 -19.35 3.27
C SER A 10 -1.28 -17.89 2.88
N ILE A 11 -1.30 -17.59 1.58
CA ILE A 11 -1.69 -16.29 1.03
C ILE A 11 -3.15 -15.99 1.39
N PHE A 12 -4.04 -16.97 1.23
CA PHE A 12 -5.45 -16.83 1.65
C PHE A 12 -5.61 -16.65 3.16
N LYS A 13 -4.78 -17.30 3.99
CA LYS A 13 -4.79 -17.08 5.45
C LYS A 13 -4.36 -15.65 5.79
N PHE A 14 -3.34 -15.13 5.12
CA PHE A 14 -2.87 -13.75 5.28
C PHE A 14 -3.94 -12.72 4.86
N LEU A 15 -4.65 -12.96 3.75
CA LEU A 15 -5.78 -12.12 3.36
C LEU A 15 -6.88 -12.10 4.42
N LYS A 16 -7.20 -13.26 5.00
CA LYS A 16 -8.19 -13.36 6.09
C LYS A 16 -7.73 -12.66 7.37
N SER A 17 -6.45 -12.68 7.71
CA SER A 17 -5.94 -11.95 8.88
C SER A 17 -6.01 -10.45 8.66
N ILE A 18 -5.60 -9.96 7.48
CA ILE A 18 -5.70 -8.54 7.13
C ILE A 18 -7.15 -8.06 7.21
N LEU A 19 -8.11 -8.76 6.60
CA LEU A 19 -9.52 -8.35 6.63
C LEU A 19 -10.15 -8.37 8.03
N ARG A 20 -9.53 -9.06 9.00
CA ARG A 20 -10.00 -9.13 10.39
C ARG A 20 -9.32 -8.07 11.28
N GLU A 21 -8.04 -7.82 11.06
CA GLU A 21 -7.19 -6.99 11.91
C GLU A 21 -7.11 -5.54 11.42
N GLU A 22 -7.27 -5.34 10.12
CA GLU A 22 -7.17 -4.05 9.45
C GLU A 22 -8.56 -3.57 9.05
N SER A 23 -8.89 -2.34 9.44
CA SER A 23 -10.19 -1.70 9.17
C SER A 23 -10.09 -0.56 8.16
N ASP A 24 -8.87 -0.16 7.77
CA ASP A 24 -8.65 0.88 6.77
C ASP A 24 -8.76 0.28 5.35
N PRO A 25 -9.83 0.57 4.59
CA PRO A 25 -10.00 0.06 3.23
C PRO A 25 -8.90 0.52 2.27
N VAL A 26 -8.22 1.64 2.54
CA VAL A 26 -7.12 2.13 1.70
C VAL A 26 -5.86 1.32 1.96
N LEU A 27 -5.53 1.05 3.23
CA LEU A 27 -4.42 0.17 3.58
C LEU A 27 -4.65 -1.26 3.07
N ILE A 28 -5.88 -1.77 3.19
CA ILE A 28 -6.25 -3.07 2.61
C ILE A 28 -6.01 -3.06 1.10
N LYS A 29 -6.47 -2.02 0.39
CA LYS A 29 -6.26 -1.89 -1.05
C LYS A 29 -4.77 -1.90 -1.43
N ASP A 30 -3.94 -1.13 -0.74
CA ASP A 30 -2.51 -1.05 -1.06
C ASP A 30 -1.77 -2.34 -0.72
N ILE A 31 -2.14 -3.04 0.36
CA ILE A 31 -1.62 -4.38 0.67
C ILE A 31 -2.00 -5.37 -0.44
N LEU A 32 -3.24 -5.32 -0.92
CA LEU A 32 -3.70 -6.17 -2.02
C LEU A 32 -2.97 -5.85 -3.34
N GLN A 33 -2.77 -4.57 -3.66
CA GLN A 33 -2.00 -4.17 -4.83
C GLN A 33 -0.55 -4.64 -4.73
N GLN A 34 0.06 -4.54 -3.56
CA GLN A 34 1.42 -5.04 -3.34
C GLN A 34 1.49 -6.57 -3.43
N LEU A 35 0.46 -7.27 -2.96
CA LEU A 35 0.35 -8.72 -3.10
C LEU A 35 0.22 -9.16 -4.57
N ILE A 36 -0.64 -8.47 -5.34
CA ILE A 36 -0.82 -8.71 -6.78
C ILE A 36 0.51 -8.50 -7.48
N LYS A 37 1.21 -7.39 -7.19
CA LYS A 37 2.52 -7.11 -7.76
C LYS A 37 3.55 -8.20 -7.41
N LEU A 38 3.63 -8.64 -6.15
CA LEU A 38 4.54 -9.73 -5.75
C LEU A 38 4.22 -11.06 -6.47
N TYR A 39 2.95 -11.31 -6.77
CA TYR A 39 2.53 -12.47 -7.53
C TYR A 39 2.85 -12.33 -9.03
N GLU A 40 2.69 -11.14 -9.61
CA GLU A 40 3.08 -10.84 -10.99
C GLU A 40 4.60 -10.87 -11.21
N ASP A 41 5.37 -10.40 -10.21
CA ASP A 41 6.83 -10.40 -10.23
C ASP A 41 7.41 -11.82 -10.07
N VAL A 42 6.72 -12.72 -9.34
CA VAL A 42 7.18 -14.08 -9.05
C VAL A 42 6.07 -15.15 -9.19
N PRO A 43 5.46 -15.29 -10.38
CA PRO A 43 4.22 -16.08 -10.55
C PRO A 43 4.40 -17.58 -10.37
N LEU A 44 5.64 -18.08 -10.55
CA LEU A 44 5.98 -19.50 -10.46
C LEU A 44 6.41 -19.93 -9.05
N TYR A 45 6.57 -19.01 -8.09
CA TYR A 45 7.08 -19.33 -6.74
C TYR A 45 6.22 -18.71 -5.62
N PRO A 46 5.03 -19.30 -5.34
CA PRO A 46 4.14 -18.83 -4.27
C PRO A 46 4.79 -18.81 -2.88
N GLY A 47 5.77 -19.70 -2.63
CA GLY A 47 6.52 -19.73 -1.38
C GLY A 47 7.38 -18.48 -1.15
N ILE A 48 7.95 -17.92 -2.22
CA ILE A 48 8.69 -16.65 -2.15
C ILE A 48 7.73 -15.51 -1.84
N THR A 49 6.57 -15.46 -2.51
CA THR A 49 5.50 -14.52 -2.19
C THR A 49 5.08 -14.63 -0.72
N HIS A 50 4.92 -15.86 -0.20
CA HIS A 50 4.57 -16.11 1.20
C HIS A 50 5.60 -15.53 2.18
N MET A 51 6.89 -15.75 1.92
CA MET A 51 7.98 -15.21 2.75
C MET A 51 7.99 -13.68 2.79
N CYS A 52 7.56 -13.03 1.71
CA CYS A 52 7.49 -11.56 1.64
C CYS A 52 6.26 -10.96 2.34
N LEU A 53 5.21 -11.73 2.62
CA LEU A 53 3.94 -11.20 3.15
C LEU A 53 4.11 -10.47 4.48
N GLY A 54 4.92 -11.03 5.38
CA GLY A 54 5.19 -10.43 6.69
C GLY A 54 5.97 -9.11 6.63
N GLY A 55 6.53 -8.77 5.47
CA GLY A 55 7.24 -7.51 5.24
C GLY A 55 6.47 -6.49 4.40
N ILE A 56 5.26 -6.82 3.91
CA ILE A 56 4.46 -5.88 3.09
C ILE A 56 4.10 -4.63 3.90
N THR A 57 3.75 -4.83 5.17
CA THR A 57 3.56 -3.75 6.12
C THR A 57 4.63 -3.83 7.19
N LYS A 58 5.14 -2.66 7.59
CA LYS A 58 6.10 -2.54 8.67
C LYS A 58 5.65 -1.43 9.60
N SER A 59 5.47 -1.77 10.87
CA SER A 59 5.30 -0.76 11.91
C SER A 59 6.64 -0.15 12.25
N LEU A 60 6.69 1.18 12.29
CA LEU A 60 7.90 1.97 12.56
C LEU A 60 7.56 3.00 13.64
N PRO A 61 8.48 3.31 14.56
CA PRO A 61 8.33 4.46 15.43
C PRO A 61 8.16 5.75 14.60
N ALA A 62 7.28 6.66 15.02
CA ALA A 62 7.03 7.92 14.31
C ALA A 62 8.33 8.72 14.05
N ARG A 63 9.32 8.61 14.95
CA ARG A 63 10.63 9.25 14.83
C ARG A 63 11.57 8.63 13.80
N GLU A 64 11.28 7.44 13.26
CA GLU A 64 12.13 6.77 12.25
C GLU A 64 11.63 7.00 10.82
N VAL A 65 10.49 7.68 10.69
CA VAL A 65 9.91 8.08 9.43
C VAL A 65 10.85 9.00 8.64
N LEU A 66 10.99 8.73 7.33
CA LEU A 66 11.83 9.49 6.40
C LEU A 66 11.01 10.44 5.53
N VAL A 67 11.61 11.59 5.19
CA VAL A 67 11.11 12.51 4.16
C VAL A 67 11.02 11.76 2.83
N GLY A 68 9.89 11.87 2.12
CA GLY A 68 9.65 11.14 0.88
C GLY A 68 9.00 9.76 1.02
N GLN A 69 8.71 9.27 2.23
CA GLN A 69 8.16 7.92 2.45
C GLN A 69 6.63 7.89 2.64
N ARG A 70 5.91 6.96 1.98
CA ARG A 70 4.49 6.61 2.25
C ARG A 70 4.27 5.96 3.62
N ILE A 71 3.38 6.44 4.49
CA ILE A 71 2.75 5.63 5.58
C ILE A 71 1.27 5.87 5.75
N TYR A 72 0.71 5.00 6.56
CA TYR A 72 -0.64 5.00 7.06
C TYR A 72 -0.61 5.31 8.54
N ILE A 73 -1.45 6.22 8.98
CA ILE A 73 -1.53 6.65 10.37
C ILE A 73 -2.93 6.40 10.87
N ARG A 74 -3.02 5.79 12.04
CA ARG A 74 -4.26 5.61 12.78
C ARG A 74 -4.26 6.49 14.01
N ASN A 75 -5.20 7.43 14.09
CA ASN A 75 -5.40 8.26 15.27
C ASN A 75 -6.86 8.16 15.71
N LYS A 76 -7.12 7.58 16.90
CA LYS A 76 -8.45 7.50 17.55
C LYS A 76 -9.62 7.00 16.67
N GLY A 77 -9.33 6.23 15.61
CA GLY A 77 -10.32 5.68 14.69
C GLY A 77 -10.20 6.25 13.27
N ASP A 78 -9.60 7.42 13.12
CA ASP A 78 -9.34 8.04 11.82
C ASP A 78 -8.07 7.47 11.19
N CYS A 79 -8.12 7.24 9.89
CA CYS A 79 -7.01 6.72 9.10
C CYS A 79 -6.57 7.78 8.07
N TYR A 80 -5.29 8.13 8.10
CA TYR A 80 -4.65 9.12 7.24
C TYR A 80 -3.57 8.44 6.41
N ILE A 81 -3.43 8.83 5.13
CA ILE A 81 -2.44 8.21 4.24
C ILE A 81 -1.45 9.20 3.60
N GLY A 82 -0.17 8.91 3.84
CA GLY A 82 0.98 8.80 2.92
C GLY A 82 2.48 9.37 3.14
N THR A 83 3.30 9.96 2.20
CA THR A 83 4.50 10.88 2.23
C THR A 83 4.62 12.02 3.23
N VAL A 84 5.74 11.96 3.92
CA VAL A 84 6.36 13.11 4.58
C VAL A 84 6.93 14.08 3.55
N GLU A 85 6.49 15.32 3.61
CA GLU A 85 7.19 16.46 3.02
C GLU A 85 8.35 16.93 3.91
N SER A 86 8.09 17.10 5.20
CA SER A 86 9.06 17.63 6.15
C SER A 86 8.85 17.00 7.52
N LYS A 87 9.92 17.01 8.32
CA LYS A 87 9.96 16.45 9.67
C LYS A 87 10.73 17.39 10.57
N ASP A 88 10.18 17.65 11.75
CA ASP A 88 10.82 18.45 12.79
C ASP A 88 10.84 17.69 14.13
N SER A 89 11.10 18.39 15.23
CA SER A 89 11.14 17.81 16.57
C SER A 89 9.76 17.42 17.12
N ASP A 90 8.70 18.04 16.62
CA ASP A 90 7.34 17.92 17.15
C ASP A 90 6.43 17.04 16.28
N GLY A 91 6.76 16.86 14.99
CA GLY A 91 5.97 16.05 14.08
C GLY A 91 6.49 15.99 12.63
N VAL A 92 5.54 15.79 11.72
CA VAL A 92 5.76 15.49 10.30
C VAL A 92 4.66 16.17 9.50
N THR A 93 5.00 16.84 8.40
CA THR A 93 4.06 17.56 7.50
C THR A 93 4.01 16.92 6.13
N LEU A 94 2.86 16.95 5.49
CA LEU A 94 2.48 15.98 4.48
C LEU A 94 1.77 16.60 3.28
N LYS A 95 1.88 15.98 2.10
CA LYS A 95 1.20 16.42 0.87
C LYS A 95 0.38 15.33 0.18
N HIS A 96 -0.87 15.59 -0.24
CA HIS A 96 -1.82 14.67 -0.94
C HIS A 96 -2.81 13.81 -0.09
N VAL A 97 -3.36 14.30 1.03
CA VAL A 97 -3.99 13.43 2.08
C VAL A 97 -5.25 12.85 1.54
N LYS A 98 -5.47 11.56 1.81
CA LYS A 98 -6.81 10.98 1.75
C LYS A 98 -7.25 10.66 3.16
N ILE A 99 -8.42 11.15 3.54
CA ILE A 99 -9.09 10.80 4.78
C ILE A 99 -10.29 9.94 4.38
N VAL A 100 -10.42 8.79 5.02
CA VAL A 100 -11.28 7.69 4.56
C VAL A 100 -12.76 7.88 4.93
N THR A 101 -13.14 9.04 5.48
CA THR A 101 -14.48 9.28 6.03
C THR A 101 -15.48 10.04 5.14
N SER A 102 -15.11 10.59 3.97
CA SER A 102 -16.10 11.20 3.05
C SER A 102 -15.60 11.41 1.60
N GLU A 103 -16.47 11.17 0.62
CA GLU A 103 -16.33 11.65 -0.77
C GLU A 103 -16.92 13.07 -0.87
N ASP A 104 -16.19 14.07 -0.39
CA ASP A 104 -16.34 15.49 -0.75
C ASP A 104 -15.08 16.27 -0.32
N GLU A 105 -14.96 17.54 -0.71
CA GLU A 105 -13.84 18.42 -0.31
C GLU A 105 -13.72 18.51 1.23
N LEU A 106 -12.59 18.03 1.77
CA LEU A 106 -12.28 18.07 3.19
C LEU A 106 -11.05 18.96 3.40
N GLU A 107 -11.22 20.09 4.07
CA GLU A 107 -10.11 20.92 4.54
C GLU A 107 -9.43 20.23 5.71
N VAL A 108 -8.16 19.88 5.55
CA VAL A 108 -7.33 19.24 6.58
C VAL A 108 -6.19 20.18 6.92
N GLY A 109 -5.98 20.47 8.21
CA GLY A 109 -4.91 21.36 8.64
C GLY A 109 -3.55 20.65 8.66
N PHE A 110 -2.45 21.33 8.32
CA PHE A 110 -1.09 20.74 8.27
C PHE A 110 -0.60 20.11 9.59
N LYS A 111 -1.24 20.43 10.72
CA LYS A 111 -0.95 19.82 12.04
C LYS A 111 -1.68 18.49 12.26
N GLU A 112 -2.72 18.21 11.49
CA GLU A 112 -3.51 16.98 11.52
C GLU A 112 -2.98 15.95 10.50
N MET A 113 -2.15 16.45 9.60
CA MET A 113 -1.40 15.72 8.61
C MET A 113 -0.10 15.18 9.26
N GLU A 114 -0.06 13.91 9.71
CA GLU A 114 1.17 13.18 10.11
C GLU A 114 1.94 12.22 9.09
N LYS A 115 1.44 11.69 7.94
CA LYS A 115 2.20 11.24 6.70
C LYS A 115 1.33 11.22 5.41
N VAL A 116 1.71 11.77 4.21
CA VAL A 116 0.94 11.79 2.88
C VAL A 116 1.54 11.59 1.44
N THR A 117 1.09 10.60 0.64
CA THR A 117 1.79 9.98 -0.53
C THR A 117 1.03 9.80 -1.79
N VAL A 118 1.85 9.84 -2.83
CA VAL A 118 1.54 9.64 -4.22
C VAL A 118 2.05 8.29 -4.70
N LEU A 119 1.36 7.78 -5.71
CA LEU A 119 1.65 6.50 -6.35
C LEU A 119 2.07 6.83 -7.80
N ASN A 120 3.17 6.24 -8.30
CA ASN A 120 3.57 6.42 -9.71
C ASN A 120 3.00 5.28 -10.54
N GLU A 121 1.94 5.59 -11.27
CA GLU A 121 1.13 4.62 -12.03
C GLU A 121 1.76 4.20 -13.37
N LYS A 122 2.86 4.82 -13.81
CA LYS A 122 3.47 4.57 -15.15
C LYS A 122 4.78 3.82 -15.13
N ILE A 123 5.19 3.32 -13.98
CA ILE A 123 6.51 2.70 -13.78
C ILE A 123 6.75 1.48 -14.68
N LEU A 124 5.68 0.79 -15.13
CA LEU A 124 5.77 -0.34 -16.06
C LEU A 124 6.09 0.09 -17.50
N GLU A 125 5.51 1.20 -17.98
CA GLU A 125 5.80 1.78 -19.29
C GLU A 125 7.25 2.30 -19.37
N GLU A 126 7.77 2.81 -18.26
CA GLU A 126 9.12 3.36 -18.18
C GLU A 126 10.20 2.28 -18.18
N LEU A 127 9.97 1.19 -17.43
CA LEU A 127 10.99 0.15 -17.23
C LEU A 127 10.88 -1.00 -18.22
N TRP A 128 9.67 -1.34 -18.68
CA TRP A 128 9.43 -2.48 -19.56
C TRP A 128 8.37 -2.16 -20.63
N PRO A 129 8.66 -1.22 -21.54
CA PRO A 129 7.70 -0.75 -22.54
C PRO A 129 7.16 -1.84 -23.47
N SER A 130 7.89 -2.95 -23.66
CA SER A 130 7.47 -4.07 -24.51
C SER A 130 6.37 -4.96 -23.92
N LEU A 131 6.06 -4.80 -22.63
CA LEU A 131 4.99 -5.54 -21.94
C LEU A 131 3.67 -4.77 -21.89
N VAL A 132 3.63 -3.57 -22.48
CA VAL A 132 2.43 -2.74 -22.54
C VAL A 132 1.77 -2.91 -23.92
N PHE A 133 0.75 -3.76 -23.98
CA PHE A 133 0.03 -4.08 -25.21
C PHE A 133 -1.17 -3.14 -25.37
N LYS A 134 -1.20 -2.37 -26.47
CA LYS A 134 -2.37 -1.52 -26.79
C LYS A 134 -3.54 -2.43 -27.19
N LYS A 135 -4.66 -2.33 -26.47
CA LYS A 135 -5.91 -2.98 -26.86
C LYS A 135 -6.41 -2.35 -28.16
N GLU A 136 -6.54 -3.16 -29.20
CA GLU A 136 -7.21 -2.75 -30.44
C GLU A 136 -8.71 -2.57 -30.16
N VAL A 137 -9.22 -1.39 -30.50
CA VAL A 137 -10.64 -1.06 -30.42
C VAL A 137 -11.31 -1.69 -31.64
N GLU A 138 -12.10 -2.75 -31.41
CA GLU A 138 -12.95 -3.36 -32.44
C GLU A 138 -13.94 -2.31 -32.98
N ARG A 139 -13.96 -2.16 -34.31
CA ARG A 139 -14.86 -1.28 -35.07
C ARG A 139 -16.19 -1.94 -35.34
#